data_AF-A0A9X2PFI7-F1
#
_entry.id   AF-A0A9X2PFI7-F1
#
_cell.length_a   1.000
_cell.length_b   1.000
_cell.length_c   1.000
_cell.angle_alpha   90.00
_cell.angle_beta   90.00
_cell.angle_gamma   90.00
#
_symmetry.space_group_name_H-M   'P 1'
#
loop_
_entity.id
_entity.type
_entity.pdbx_description
1 polymer ?
#
loop_
_entity_poly.entity_id
_entity_poly.type
_entity_poly.pdbx_seq_one_letter_code
_entity_poly.pdbx_strand_id
1 'polypeptide(L)'
;MSVWPVYGKIEGPIVMIGFGSIGRGTLPLLERHFDFDKDRLTVIDPVDDDRALLDERGVTFLKQAVTKDNYREVLTPLLTTGGRGFVINLSVDTSSVAIMELARELGALYVDTVVEPWLGFYFDKDAGPADRTNYALRETLLNAKRSRPGGPTAVACCGANPGMVSWFVKQALVDIATETGLAFEEPTTREGWAKLMQQVGVKGIHIAERDTQRARDPKPMGMFINTWSVDGFVSEGLQPAELGWGTHESWMPDNARSHDQGCGAAIYLLQPGANTRVRSWCPTPGPQYGFLVTHNESISIADFFTLREGGDVVYRPTCHYAYHPANDAVLSMHEMFGAAGKVQEDWKILDEHEIVDGADELGVLLYGHAKNAYWYGSQLTIEETRDLAPYQNATGLQVSSAVLAGMVWALENPEAGIVEADEMDYRRCLEVQRPYLGPVKGYYTDWTPLDDRPGFFAEDIDESDPWQFRNILVR
;
A
#
# COMPACT_ATOMS: atom_id res chain seq x y z
N MET A 1 30.61 -7.13 -9.12
CA MET A 1 29.29 -7.59 -9.58
C MET A 1 28.72 -8.46 -8.48
N SER A 2 27.71 -7.96 -7.78
CA SER A 2 26.91 -8.76 -6.85
C SER A 2 26.22 -9.88 -7.63
N VAL A 3 26.20 -11.09 -7.08
CA VAL A 3 25.42 -12.22 -7.63
C VAL A 3 24.01 -12.09 -7.05
N TRP A 4 23.03 -11.71 -7.86
CA TRP A 4 21.62 -11.68 -7.44
C TRP A 4 20.99 -13.08 -7.51
N PRO A 5 20.13 -13.45 -6.56
CA PRO A 5 19.46 -14.74 -6.56
C PRO A 5 18.41 -14.82 -7.68
N VAL A 6 18.31 -15.97 -8.34
CA VAL A 6 17.16 -16.32 -9.19
C VAL A 6 16.26 -17.22 -8.35
N TYR A 7 15.07 -16.73 -7.99
CA TYR A 7 14.18 -17.39 -7.02
C TYR A 7 13.32 -18.50 -7.62
N GLY A 8 13.04 -18.44 -8.92
CA GLY A 8 12.21 -19.44 -9.57
C GLY A 8 12.19 -19.29 -11.09
N LYS A 9 11.60 -20.28 -11.74
CA LYS A 9 11.36 -20.28 -13.18
C LYS A 9 9.88 -20.08 -13.48
N ILE A 10 9.56 -19.19 -14.41
CA ILE A 10 8.19 -18.98 -14.89
C ILE A 10 8.02 -19.68 -16.24
N GLU A 11 7.27 -20.78 -16.25
CA GLU A 11 7.13 -21.64 -17.43
C GLU A 11 5.96 -21.28 -18.35
N GLY A 12 5.09 -20.37 -17.93
CA GLY A 12 3.98 -19.85 -18.74
C GLY A 12 4.15 -18.40 -19.18
N PRO A 13 3.08 -17.79 -19.71
CA PRO A 13 3.08 -16.41 -20.16
C PRO A 13 3.13 -15.46 -18.97
N ILE A 14 3.84 -14.34 -19.11
CA ILE A 14 3.83 -13.25 -18.15
C ILE A 14 3.11 -12.08 -18.79
N VAL A 15 2.02 -11.63 -18.19
CA VAL A 15 1.21 -10.52 -18.68
C VAL A 15 1.29 -9.39 -17.67
N MET A 16 2.00 -8.32 -18.02
CA MET A 16 2.06 -7.10 -17.22
C MET A 16 1.03 -6.10 -17.75
N ILE A 17 0.12 -5.65 -16.89
CA ILE A 17 -0.91 -4.66 -17.23
C ILE A 17 -0.51 -3.35 -16.57
N GLY A 18 -0.27 -2.31 -17.36
CA GLY A 18 0.29 -1.04 -16.90
C GLY A 18 1.82 -1.00 -16.96
N PHE A 19 2.36 0.06 -17.57
CA PHE A 19 3.79 0.30 -17.73
C PHE A 19 4.19 1.74 -17.32
N GLY A 20 3.51 2.28 -16.31
CA GLY A 20 3.90 3.52 -15.64
C GLY A 20 5.11 3.36 -14.71
N SER A 21 5.23 4.20 -13.67
CA SER A 21 6.39 4.19 -12.76
C SER A 21 6.70 2.82 -12.16
N ILE A 22 5.68 2.10 -11.68
CA ILE A 22 5.86 0.80 -11.01
C ILE A 22 6.13 -0.31 -12.02
N GLY A 23 5.48 -0.31 -13.19
CA GLY A 23 5.74 -1.28 -14.27
C GLY A 23 7.19 -1.19 -14.76
N ARG A 24 7.68 0.04 -14.99
CA ARG A 24 9.08 0.31 -15.37
C ARG A 24 10.06 -0.16 -14.30
N GLY A 25 9.76 0.11 -13.02
CA GLY A 25 10.59 -0.34 -11.91
C GLY A 25 10.58 -1.85 -11.66
N THR A 26 9.48 -2.53 -11.98
CA THR A 26 9.31 -3.99 -11.78
C THR A 26 9.98 -4.81 -12.87
N LEU A 27 9.98 -4.33 -14.12
CA LEU A 27 10.62 -5.00 -15.26
C LEU A 27 12.09 -5.45 -14.99
N PRO A 28 13.01 -4.59 -14.53
CA PRO A 28 14.39 -5.01 -14.27
C PRO A 28 14.51 -6.00 -13.11
N LEU A 29 13.60 -5.96 -12.13
CA LEU A 29 13.58 -6.93 -11.03
C LEU A 29 13.08 -8.30 -11.49
N LEU A 30 12.08 -8.32 -12.36
CA LEU A 30 11.58 -9.53 -13.01
C LEU A 30 12.71 -10.24 -13.79
N GLU A 31 13.40 -9.51 -14.68
CA GLU A 31 14.51 -10.04 -15.47
C GLU A 31 15.71 -10.51 -14.62
N ARG A 32 15.90 -9.89 -13.46
CA ARG A 32 17.01 -10.20 -12.54
C ARG A 32 16.77 -11.45 -11.71
N HIS A 33 15.52 -11.71 -11.33
CA HIS A 33 15.19 -12.67 -10.26
C HIS A 33 14.40 -13.89 -10.70
N PHE A 34 13.94 -13.95 -11.94
CA PHE A 34 13.23 -15.10 -12.48
C PHE A 34 13.85 -15.58 -13.78
N ASP A 35 13.87 -16.90 -13.96
CA ASP A 35 14.21 -17.52 -15.25
C ASP A 35 12.93 -17.63 -16.11
N PHE A 36 12.93 -17.00 -17.28
CA PHE A 36 11.84 -17.08 -18.27
C PHE A 36 12.35 -16.68 -19.66
N ASP A 37 11.72 -17.21 -20.70
CA ASP A 37 11.99 -16.76 -22.07
C ASP A 37 11.31 -15.39 -22.29
N LYS A 38 12.07 -14.38 -22.75
CA LYS A 38 11.58 -13.00 -22.89
C LYS A 38 10.38 -12.86 -23.84
N ASP A 39 10.24 -13.75 -24.81
CA ASP A 39 9.11 -13.80 -25.73
C ASP A 39 7.78 -14.18 -25.05
N ARG A 40 7.83 -14.67 -23.80
CA ARG A 40 6.65 -14.94 -22.96
C ARG A 40 6.13 -13.72 -22.21
N LEU A 41 6.91 -12.64 -22.15
CA LEU A 41 6.49 -11.40 -21.51
C LEU A 41 5.72 -10.53 -22.51
N THR A 42 4.49 -10.20 -22.16
CA THR A 42 3.65 -9.21 -22.85
C THR A 42 3.28 -8.09 -21.88
N VAL A 43 3.49 -6.85 -22.31
CA VAL A 43 3.09 -5.65 -21.57
C VAL A 43 1.90 -5.01 -22.28
N ILE A 44 0.88 -4.60 -21.53
CA ILE A 44 -0.33 -3.95 -22.04
C ILE A 44 -0.46 -2.57 -21.38
N ASP A 45 -0.43 -1.51 -22.18
CA ASP A 45 -0.67 -0.14 -21.71
C ASP A 45 -1.23 0.72 -22.86
N PRO A 46 -2.22 1.61 -22.64
CA PRO A 46 -2.67 2.54 -23.69
C PRO A 46 -1.64 3.61 -24.09
N VAL A 47 -0.67 3.91 -23.22
CA VAL A 47 0.39 4.91 -23.39
C VAL A 47 1.71 4.22 -23.73
N ASP A 48 2.43 4.74 -24.73
CA ASP A 48 3.67 4.14 -25.25
C ASP A 48 4.93 5.00 -25.04
N ASP A 49 4.87 5.98 -24.14
CA ASP A 49 5.96 6.92 -23.86
C ASP A 49 7.28 6.22 -23.49
N ASP A 50 7.20 5.12 -22.73
CA ASP A 50 8.33 4.32 -22.27
C ASP A 50 8.52 3.00 -23.04
N ARG A 51 7.81 2.82 -24.17
CA ARG A 51 7.87 1.59 -24.97
C ARG A 51 9.28 1.20 -25.41
N ALA A 52 10.17 2.19 -25.58
CA ALA A 52 11.56 1.93 -25.97
C ALA A 52 12.28 0.94 -25.02
N LEU A 53 11.95 0.95 -23.72
CA LEU A 53 12.48 0.00 -22.73
C LEU A 53 12.05 -1.45 -23.03
N LEU A 54 10.92 -1.65 -23.70
CA LEU A 54 10.42 -2.98 -24.06
C LEU A 54 11.00 -3.43 -25.41
N ASP A 55 11.03 -2.51 -26.39
CA ASP A 55 11.55 -2.78 -27.72
C ASP A 55 13.04 -3.20 -27.66
N GLU A 56 13.87 -2.60 -26.79
CA GLU A 56 15.28 -2.99 -26.62
C GLU A 56 15.47 -4.42 -26.09
N ARG A 57 14.44 -4.97 -25.43
CA ARG A 57 14.41 -6.34 -24.88
C ARG A 57 13.73 -7.33 -25.82
N GLY A 58 13.10 -6.86 -26.89
CA GLY A 58 12.22 -7.68 -27.73
C GLY A 58 10.95 -8.15 -27.01
N VAL A 59 10.50 -7.40 -25.98
CA VAL A 59 9.28 -7.70 -25.23
C VAL A 59 8.07 -7.22 -26.02
N THR A 60 7.01 -8.03 -26.05
CA THR A 60 5.78 -7.67 -26.78
C THR A 60 5.05 -6.55 -26.04
N PHE A 61 4.69 -5.48 -26.76
CA PHE A 61 3.88 -4.38 -26.23
C PHE A 61 2.55 -4.27 -26.98
N LEU A 62 1.44 -4.36 -26.25
CA LEU A 62 0.10 -4.19 -26.74
C LEU A 62 -0.42 -2.80 -26.35
N LYS A 63 -0.43 -1.86 -27.30
CA LYS A 63 -0.93 -0.49 -27.07
C LYS A 63 -2.46 -0.47 -26.95
N GLN A 64 -3.00 -0.78 -25.77
CA GLN A 64 -4.43 -0.93 -25.57
C GLN A 64 -4.82 -0.72 -24.10
N ALA A 65 -5.92 0.00 -23.88
CA ALA A 65 -6.58 0.04 -22.57
C ALA A 65 -7.36 -1.27 -22.32
N VAL A 66 -7.14 -1.89 -21.16
CA VAL A 66 -7.97 -2.99 -20.66
C VAL A 66 -9.24 -2.40 -20.06
N THR A 67 -10.40 -2.88 -20.48
CA THR A 67 -11.70 -2.33 -20.10
C THR A 67 -12.67 -3.44 -19.70
N LYS A 68 -13.77 -3.07 -19.03
CA LYS A 68 -14.86 -3.99 -18.69
C LYS A 68 -15.37 -4.80 -19.89
N ASP A 69 -15.38 -4.20 -21.07
CA ASP A 69 -15.93 -4.81 -22.28
C ASP A 69 -14.94 -5.73 -23.01
N ASN A 70 -13.62 -5.49 -22.88
CA ASN A 70 -12.61 -6.22 -23.65
C ASN A 70 -11.70 -7.14 -22.83
N TYR A 71 -11.64 -7.04 -21.49
CA TYR A 71 -10.58 -7.69 -20.71
C TYR A 71 -10.51 -9.21 -20.92
N ARG A 72 -11.65 -9.89 -21.07
CA ARG A 72 -11.67 -11.33 -21.36
C ARG A 72 -11.13 -11.66 -22.75
N GLU A 73 -11.50 -10.88 -23.77
CA GLU A 73 -11.03 -11.06 -25.14
C GLU A 73 -9.53 -10.81 -25.25
N VAL A 74 -9.01 -9.81 -24.55
CA VAL A 74 -7.60 -9.44 -24.56
C VAL A 74 -6.75 -10.43 -23.76
N LEU A 75 -7.14 -10.73 -22.52
CA LEU A 75 -6.28 -11.46 -21.58
C LEU A 75 -6.35 -12.98 -21.76
N THR A 76 -7.49 -13.55 -22.15
CA THR A 76 -7.64 -15.01 -22.27
C THR A 76 -6.65 -15.63 -23.27
N PRO A 77 -6.49 -15.10 -24.50
CA PRO A 77 -5.53 -15.65 -25.45
C PRO A 77 -4.08 -15.53 -24.98
N LEU A 78 -3.75 -14.48 -24.21
CA LEU A 78 -2.40 -14.26 -23.67
C LEU A 78 -2.08 -15.22 -22.52
N LEU A 79 -3.08 -15.61 -21.73
CA LEU A 79 -2.90 -16.45 -20.52
C LEU A 79 -3.05 -17.95 -20.78
N THR A 80 -3.53 -18.36 -21.95
CA THR A 80 -3.76 -19.77 -22.29
C THR A 80 -2.66 -20.40 -23.16
N THR A 81 -1.53 -19.70 -23.34
CA THR A 81 -0.38 -20.18 -24.12
C THR A 81 0.67 -20.85 -23.24
N GLY A 82 0.74 -22.19 -23.24
CA GLY A 82 1.85 -22.92 -22.61
C GLY A 82 1.61 -23.26 -21.14
N GLY A 83 2.62 -23.06 -20.28
CA GLY A 83 2.56 -23.37 -18.85
C GLY A 83 1.68 -22.41 -18.05
N ARG A 84 1.73 -22.51 -16.71
CA ARG A 84 1.00 -21.62 -15.82
C ARG A 84 1.44 -20.16 -16.00
N GLY A 85 0.50 -19.29 -16.38
CA GLY A 85 0.77 -17.87 -16.53
C GLY A 85 0.89 -17.10 -15.21
N PHE A 86 1.41 -15.89 -15.30
CA PHE A 86 1.48 -14.92 -14.20
C PHE A 86 1.00 -13.55 -14.70
N VAL A 87 -0.08 -13.04 -14.10
CA VAL A 87 -0.55 -11.67 -14.31
C VAL A 87 0.08 -10.74 -13.27
N ILE A 88 0.75 -9.69 -13.75
CA ILE A 88 1.33 -8.63 -12.92
C ILE A 88 0.52 -7.35 -13.22
N ASN A 89 -0.45 -7.02 -12.39
CA ASN A 89 -1.33 -5.87 -12.61
C ASN A 89 -0.82 -4.63 -11.85
N LEU A 90 -0.27 -3.67 -12.58
CA LEU A 90 0.32 -2.43 -12.09
C LEU A 90 -0.32 -1.23 -12.80
N SER A 91 -1.62 -1.33 -13.07
CA SER A 91 -2.40 -0.35 -13.83
C SER A 91 -3.35 0.44 -12.95
N VAL A 92 -3.88 1.52 -13.52
CA VAL A 92 -5.04 2.26 -13.02
C VAL A 92 -6.25 1.96 -13.91
N ASP A 93 -7.46 2.34 -13.49
CA ASP A 93 -8.69 2.28 -14.29
C ASP A 93 -9.17 0.86 -14.68
N THR A 94 -8.53 -0.19 -14.15
CA THR A 94 -8.88 -1.59 -14.40
C THR A 94 -9.41 -2.28 -13.14
N SER A 95 -10.44 -3.12 -13.27
CA SER A 95 -10.96 -3.82 -12.09
C SER A 95 -10.02 -4.95 -11.67
N SER A 96 -9.35 -4.77 -10.53
CA SER A 96 -8.50 -5.79 -9.91
C SER A 96 -9.26 -7.10 -9.70
N VAL A 97 -10.45 -7.05 -9.10
CA VAL A 97 -11.25 -8.26 -8.82
C VAL A 97 -11.63 -9.01 -10.11
N ALA A 98 -12.07 -8.31 -11.16
CA ALA A 98 -12.46 -8.97 -12.40
C ALA A 98 -11.27 -9.62 -13.13
N ILE A 99 -10.13 -8.96 -13.17
CA ILE A 99 -8.90 -9.49 -13.79
C ILE A 99 -8.35 -10.66 -12.96
N MET A 100 -8.34 -10.52 -11.64
CA MET A 100 -7.92 -11.56 -10.69
C MET A 100 -8.78 -12.82 -10.81
N GLU A 101 -10.10 -12.67 -10.87
CA GLU A 101 -11.02 -13.79 -11.08
C GLU A 101 -10.75 -14.49 -12.42
N LEU A 102 -10.52 -13.72 -13.50
CA LEU A 102 -10.17 -14.29 -14.80
C LEU A 102 -8.83 -15.05 -14.75
N ALA A 103 -7.80 -14.47 -14.14
CA ALA A 103 -6.50 -15.12 -13.99
C ALA A 103 -6.65 -16.47 -13.27
N ARG A 104 -7.39 -16.48 -12.15
CA ARG A 104 -7.70 -17.69 -11.39
C ARG A 104 -8.54 -18.70 -12.17
N GLU A 105 -9.53 -18.26 -12.93
CA GLU A 105 -10.34 -19.10 -13.82
C GLU A 105 -9.47 -19.82 -14.87
N LEU A 106 -8.40 -19.17 -15.34
CA LEU A 106 -7.48 -19.70 -16.33
C LEU A 106 -6.28 -20.45 -15.72
N GLY A 107 -6.20 -20.58 -14.40
CA GLY A 107 -5.10 -21.27 -13.73
C GLY A 107 -3.81 -20.45 -13.59
N ALA A 108 -3.86 -19.15 -13.91
CA ALA A 108 -2.74 -18.22 -13.80
C ALA A 108 -2.59 -17.67 -12.37
N LEU A 109 -1.34 -17.36 -12.00
CA LEU A 109 -1.03 -16.57 -10.81
C LEU A 109 -1.36 -15.10 -11.06
N TYR A 110 -1.57 -14.35 -9.99
CA TYR A 110 -1.89 -12.93 -10.04
C TYR A 110 -1.22 -12.16 -8.90
N VAL A 111 -0.72 -10.96 -9.20
CA VAL A 111 -0.32 -9.96 -8.20
C VAL A 111 -0.78 -8.57 -8.64
N ASP A 112 -1.27 -7.76 -7.70
CA ASP A 112 -1.48 -6.32 -7.86
C ASP A 112 -1.02 -5.53 -6.64
N THR A 113 -1.14 -4.21 -6.70
CA THR A 113 -0.79 -3.30 -5.59
C THR A 113 -1.98 -2.54 -5.02
N VAL A 114 -3.20 -2.76 -5.54
CA VAL A 114 -4.41 -2.01 -5.18
C VAL A 114 -5.67 -2.79 -5.58
N VAL A 115 -6.77 -2.60 -4.86
CA VAL A 115 -8.11 -3.02 -5.32
C VAL A 115 -8.71 -1.91 -6.19
N GLU A 116 -8.28 -1.85 -7.44
CA GLU A 116 -8.70 -0.84 -8.40
C GLU A 116 -10.10 -1.18 -8.97
N PRO A 117 -10.99 -0.20 -9.16
CA PRO A 117 -12.25 -0.36 -9.88
C PRO A 117 -12.08 -0.12 -11.39
N TRP A 118 -13.11 -0.44 -12.18
CA TRP A 118 -13.15 0.06 -13.56
C TRP A 118 -13.24 1.60 -13.60
N LEU A 119 -12.65 2.20 -14.64
CA LEU A 119 -12.76 3.63 -14.95
C LEU A 119 -14.18 4.17 -14.74
N GLY A 120 -14.26 5.34 -14.10
CA GLY A 120 -15.49 6.07 -13.83
C GLY A 120 -16.03 5.90 -12.42
N PHE A 121 -15.58 4.89 -11.68
CA PHE A 121 -16.02 4.65 -10.29
C PHE A 121 -15.65 5.79 -9.34
N TYR A 122 -14.39 6.26 -9.37
CA TYR A 122 -13.91 7.26 -8.42
C TYR A 122 -14.61 8.61 -8.54
N PHE A 123 -15.18 8.94 -9.71
CA PHE A 123 -15.83 10.21 -10.00
C PHE A 123 -17.33 10.06 -10.29
N ASP A 124 -17.91 8.91 -9.96
CA ASP A 124 -19.34 8.69 -10.05
C ASP A 124 -20.05 9.62 -9.05
N LYS A 125 -20.82 10.58 -9.60
CA LYS A 125 -21.56 11.59 -8.82
C LYS A 125 -22.83 11.04 -8.20
N ASP A 126 -23.29 9.87 -8.68
CA ASP A 126 -24.49 9.20 -8.19
C ASP A 126 -24.17 8.21 -7.06
N ALA A 127 -22.88 7.87 -6.85
CA ALA A 127 -22.43 7.00 -5.78
C ALA A 127 -22.38 7.71 -4.40
N GLY A 128 -22.82 7.01 -3.36
CA GLY A 128 -22.69 7.51 -1.99
C GLY A 128 -21.24 7.50 -1.50
N PRO A 129 -20.87 8.30 -0.48
CA PRO A 129 -19.51 8.28 0.08
C PRO A 129 -19.06 6.90 0.53
N ALA A 130 -19.95 6.10 1.15
CA ALA A 130 -19.66 4.73 1.58
C ALA A 130 -19.24 3.82 0.43
N ASP A 131 -19.87 3.97 -0.74
CA ASP A 131 -19.61 3.13 -1.91
C ASP A 131 -18.24 3.45 -2.54
N ARG A 132 -17.71 4.65 -2.30
CA ARG A 132 -16.41 5.11 -2.78
C ARG A 132 -15.25 4.82 -1.81
N THR A 133 -15.48 4.02 -0.77
CA THR A 133 -14.45 3.68 0.22
C THR A 133 -13.57 2.50 -0.24
N ASN A 134 -12.32 2.44 0.23
CA ASN A 134 -11.49 1.25 0.05
C ASN A 134 -12.06 0.06 0.82
N TYR A 135 -12.80 0.28 1.91
CA TYR A 135 -13.55 -0.79 2.57
C TYR A 135 -14.55 -1.45 1.63
N ALA A 136 -15.36 -0.66 0.90
CA ALA A 136 -16.32 -1.20 -0.06
C ALA A 136 -15.62 -1.97 -1.19
N LEU A 137 -14.52 -1.42 -1.74
CA LEU A 137 -13.69 -2.09 -2.74
C LEU A 137 -13.11 -3.41 -2.20
N ARG A 138 -12.52 -3.39 -1.00
CA ARG A 138 -11.97 -4.59 -0.32
C ARG A 138 -13.05 -5.63 -0.05
N GLU A 139 -14.28 -5.24 0.30
CA GLU A 139 -15.36 -6.22 0.48
C GLU A 139 -15.73 -6.96 -0.82
N THR A 140 -15.53 -6.36 -2.00
CA THR A 140 -15.68 -7.09 -3.28
C THR A 140 -14.62 -8.18 -3.42
N LEU A 141 -13.37 -7.91 -3.04
CA LEU A 141 -12.27 -8.88 -2.99
C LEU A 141 -12.58 -10.01 -1.99
N LEU A 142 -13.03 -9.66 -0.78
CA LEU A 142 -13.37 -10.66 0.24
C LEU A 142 -14.57 -11.50 -0.17
N ASN A 143 -15.56 -10.94 -0.88
CA ASN A 143 -16.66 -11.69 -1.48
C ASN A 143 -16.16 -12.69 -2.54
N ALA A 144 -15.27 -12.26 -3.44
CA ALA A 144 -14.64 -13.14 -4.42
C ALA A 144 -13.91 -14.31 -3.71
N LYS A 145 -13.12 -14.00 -2.67
CA LYS A 145 -12.42 -14.98 -1.84
C LYS A 145 -13.35 -15.98 -1.17
N ARG A 146 -14.43 -15.50 -0.54
CA ARG A 146 -15.45 -16.34 0.12
C ARG A 146 -16.18 -17.24 -0.87
N SER A 147 -16.47 -16.73 -2.07
CA SER A 147 -17.22 -17.46 -3.10
C SER A 147 -16.42 -18.59 -3.74
N ARG A 148 -15.08 -18.47 -3.80
CA ARG A 148 -14.18 -19.49 -4.39
C ARG A 148 -12.93 -19.68 -3.53
N PRO A 149 -13.01 -20.42 -2.40
CA PRO A 149 -11.86 -20.70 -1.54
C PRO A 149 -10.78 -21.54 -2.26
N GLY A 150 -9.51 -21.30 -1.95
CA GLY A 150 -8.37 -22.03 -2.53
C GLY A 150 -8.15 -21.76 -4.02
N GLY A 151 -7.48 -22.69 -4.71
CA GLY A 151 -7.14 -22.57 -6.14
C GLY A 151 -5.94 -21.65 -6.42
N PRO A 152 -5.69 -21.29 -7.70
CA PRO A 152 -4.50 -20.55 -8.11
C PRO A 152 -4.29 -19.28 -7.30
N THR A 153 -3.06 -19.05 -6.85
CA THR A 153 -2.77 -17.92 -5.96
C THR A 153 -2.94 -16.59 -6.66
N ALA A 154 -3.70 -15.71 -6.00
CA ALA A 154 -3.82 -14.31 -6.34
C ALA A 154 -3.45 -13.47 -5.11
N VAL A 155 -2.35 -12.73 -5.22
CA VAL A 155 -1.87 -11.84 -4.16
C VAL A 155 -2.44 -10.44 -4.42
N ALA A 156 -3.38 -10.03 -3.58
CA ALA A 156 -3.98 -8.71 -3.65
C ALA A 156 -3.21 -7.71 -2.80
N CYS A 157 -3.10 -6.47 -3.28
CA CYS A 157 -2.59 -5.32 -2.54
C CYS A 157 -1.15 -5.54 -2.00
N CYS A 158 -0.23 -5.95 -2.88
CA CYS A 158 1.16 -6.28 -2.54
C CYS A 158 2.16 -5.33 -3.20
N GLY A 159 2.04 -4.05 -2.84
CA GLY A 159 3.04 -3.01 -3.08
C GLY A 159 3.81 -2.68 -1.79
N ALA A 160 4.24 -1.43 -1.65
CA ALA A 160 4.88 -0.99 -0.42
C ALA A 160 3.85 -0.87 0.73
N ASN A 161 2.79 -0.11 0.48
CA ASN A 161 1.67 0.14 1.37
C ASN A 161 0.47 0.41 0.46
N PRO A 162 -0.51 -0.50 0.33
CA PRO A 162 -0.62 -1.79 1.01
C PRO A 162 0.45 -2.79 0.53
N GLY A 163 0.85 -3.72 1.41
CA GLY A 163 1.79 -4.79 1.09
C GLY A 163 2.89 -4.97 2.14
N MET A 164 4.10 -4.49 1.84
CA MET A 164 5.27 -4.56 2.73
C MET A 164 4.98 -4.13 4.17
N VAL A 165 4.17 -3.09 4.36
CA VAL A 165 3.84 -2.59 5.70
C VAL A 165 3.12 -3.63 6.57
N SER A 166 2.34 -4.56 6.00
CA SER A 166 1.77 -5.68 6.76
C SER A 166 2.86 -6.61 7.31
N TRP A 167 3.95 -6.79 6.56
CA TRP A 167 5.11 -7.56 7.00
C TRP A 167 5.89 -6.82 8.08
N PHE A 168 6.00 -5.49 7.95
CA PHE A 168 6.57 -4.64 8.99
C PHE A 168 5.76 -4.67 10.28
N VAL A 169 4.42 -4.71 10.25
CA VAL A 169 3.60 -4.84 11.47
C VAL A 169 3.94 -6.13 12.23
N LYS A 170 4.06 -7.27 11.53
CA LYS A 170 4.44 -8.54 12.16
C LYS A 170 5.84 -8.50 12.77
N GLN A 171 6.82 -7.96 12.04
CA GLN A 171 8.18 -7.81 12.54
C GLN A 171 8.23 -6.87 13.75
N ALA A 172 7.58 -5.71 13.67
CA ALA A 172 7.52 -4.73 14.74
C ALA A 172 6.88 -5.30 16.01
N LEU A 173 5.83 -6.11 15.85
CA LEU A 173 5.17 -6.74 16.98
C LEU A 173 6.09 -7.77 17.68
N VAL A 174 6.85 -8.55 16.91
CA VAL A 174 7.87 -9.46 17.44
C VAL A 174 8.96 -8.69 18.19
N ASP A 175 9.41 -7.57 17.64
CA ASP A 175 10.43 -6.73 18.26
C ASP A 175 9.92 -6.15 19.59
N ILE A 176 8.72 -5.57 19.61
CA ILE A 176 8.13 -5.00 20.84
C ILE A 176 7.90 -6.09 21.89
N ALA A 177 7.33 -7.25 21.52
CA ALA A 177 7.11 -8.34 22.46
C ALA A 177 8.43 -8.81 23.10
N THR A 178 9.48 -8.96 22.28
CA THR A 178 10.82 -9.34 22.74
C THR A 178 11.42 -8.29 23.67
N GLU A 179 11.41 -7.03 23.27
CA GLU A 179 12.04 -5.94 24.02
C GLU A 179 11.30 -5.51 25.28
N THR A 180 10.00 -5.82 25.37
CA THR A 180 9.21 -5.64 26.60
C THR A 180 9.30 -6.85 27.54
N GLY A 181 10.01 -7.91 27.13
CA GLY A 181 10.18 -9.13 27.92
C GLY A 181 8.91 -10.00 28.01
N LEU A 182 7.97 -9.83 27.09
CA LEU A 182 6.80 -10.70 27.00
C LEU A 182 7.26 -12.09 26.55
N ALA A 183 6.85 -13.14 27.26
CA ALA A 183 7.06 -14.51 26.81
C ALA A 183 6.00 -14.86 25.75
N PHE A 184 6.44 -15.19 24.54
CA PHE A 184 5.55 -15.58 23.44
C PHE A 184 6.21 -16.63 22.54
N GLU A 185 5.39 -17.37 21.82
CA GLU A 185 5.80 -18.10 20.62
C GLU A 185 5.35 -17.31 19.41
N GLU A 186 6.21 -17.19 18.39
CA GLU A 186 5.87 -16.43 17.20
C GLU A 186 4.62 -17.02 16.52
N PRO A 187 3.54 -16.22 16.33
CA PRO A 187 2.28 -16.77 15.85
C PRO A 187 2.34 -17.25 14.39
N THR A 188 1.68 -18.37 14.12
CA THR A 188 1.51 -18.94 12.77
C THR A 188 0.09 -18.81 12.24
N THR A 189 -0.83 -18.30 13.06
CA THR A 189 -2.25 -18.13 12.73
C THR A 189 -2.68 -16.68 12.91
N ARG A 190 -3.69 -16.24 12.14
CA ARG A 190 -4.29 -14.91 12.29
C ARG A 190 -4.75 -14.63 13.73
N GLU A 191 -5.44 -15.58 14.36
CA GLU A 191 -5.89 -15.43 15.74
C GLU A 191 -4.71 -15.31 16.72
N GLY A 192 -3.62 -16.07 16.50
CA GLY A 192 -2.41 -15.96 17.31
C GLY A 192 -1.74 -14.59 17.19
N TRP A 193 -1.68 -14.04 15.97
CA TRP A 193 -1.16 -12.68 15.71
C TRP A 193 -1.99 -11.61 16.42
N ALA A 194 -3.32 -11.70 16.32
CA ALA A 194 -4.24 -10.81 17.00
C ALA A 194 -4.13 -10.90 18.55
N LYS A 195 -3.96 -12.11 19.11
CA LYS A 195 -3.70 -12.33 20.55
C LYS A 195 -2.38 -11.71 21.00
N LEU A 196 -1.31 -11.91 20.25
CA LEU A 196 -0.02 -11.31 20.57
C LEU A 196 -0.12 -9.78 20.58
N MET A 197 -0.80 -9.19 19.59
CA MET A 197 -0.96 -7.74 19.50
C MET A 197 -1.73 -7.16 20.68
N GLN A 198 -2.83 -7.82 21.08
CA GLN A 198 -3.58 -7.47 22.29
C GLN A 198 -2.71 -7.58 23.55
N GLN A 199 -1.94 -8.67 23.70
CA GLN A 199 -1.08 -8.91 24.86
C GLN A 199 0.05 -7.89 25.00
N VAL A 200 0.64 -7.47 23.87
CA VAL A 200 1.63 -6.38 23.83
C VAL A 200 1.01 -5.03 24.20
N GLY A 201 -0.31 -4.88 24.05
CA GLY A 201 -1.04 -3.67 24.38
C GLY A 201 -0.98 -2.59 23.30
N VAL A 202 -0.83 -2.99 22.02
CA VAL A 202 -0.90 -2.03 20.91
C VAL A 202 -2.33 -1.52 20.80
N LYS A 203 -2.51 -0.19 20.81
CA LYS A 203 -3.81 0.46 20.64
C LYS A 203 -4.12 0.76 19.18
N GLY A 204 -3.09 1.12 18.43
CA GLY A 204 -3.20 1.37 17.02
C GLY A 204 -1.86 1.47 16.31
N ILE A 205 -1.97 1.73 15.01
CA ILE A 205 -0.88 1.67 14.04
C ILE A 205 -1.07 2.80 13.04
N HIS A 206 -0.10 3.70 12.92
CA HIS A 206 -0.02 4.51 11.71
C HIS A 206 0.83 3.79 10.68
N ILE A 207 0.40 3.78 9.43
CA ILE A 207 1.35 3.69 8.32
C ILE A 207 2.00 5.07 8.27
N ALA A 208 3.22 5.17 8.79
CA ALA A 208 3.87 6.43 9.06
C ALA A 208 4.97 6.64 8.03
N GLU A 209 4.71 7.54 7.10
CA GLU A 209 5.56 7.78 5.95
C GLU A 209 6.00 9.24 5.84
N ARG A 210 7.25 9.42 5.46
CA ARG A 210 7.82 10.70 5.09
C ARG A 210 8.68 10.55 3.84
N ASP A 211 8.15 11.06 2.74
CA ASP A 211 8.93 11.23 1.52
C ASP A 211 9.65 12.60 1.55
N THR A 212 10.97 12.55 1.38
CA THR A 212 11.86 13.73 1.36
C THR A 212 12.53 13.94 0.00
N GLN A 213 12.21 13.10 -1.00
CA GLN A 213 12.69 13.27 -2.35
C GLN A 213 12.26 14.65 -2.88
N ARG A 214 13.19 15.34 -3.52
CA ARG A 214 12.96 16.68 -4.05
C ARG A 214 13.55 16.84 -5.44
N ALA A 215 12.81 17.51 -6.30
CA ALA A 215 13.23 17.79 -7.67
C ALA A 215 14.36 18.82 -7.70
N ARG A 216 15.11 18.83 -8.82
CA ARG A 216 16.10 19.87 -9.14
C ARG A 216 15.45 21.24 -9.33
N ASP A 217 14.33 21.27 -10.03
CA ASP A 217 13.58 22.47 -10.36
C ASP A 217 12.38 22.61 -9.42
N PRO A 218 12.01 23.84 -9.01
CA PRO A 218 10.86 24.05 -8.14
C PRO A 218 9.56 23.67 -8.85
N LYS A 219 8.55 23.25 -8.06
CA LYS A 219 7.21 22.97 -8.57
C LYS A 219 6.64 24.12 -9.43
N PRO A 220 6.24 23.87 -10.69
CA PRO A 220 5.51 24.83 -11.51
C PRO A 220 4.10 25.11 -10.98
N MET A 221 3.62 26.33 -11.17
CA MET A 221 2.21 26.67 -10.95
C MET A 221 1.33 25.92 -11.96
N GLY A 222 0.22 25.35 -11.50
CA GLY A 222 -0.72 24.63 -12.37
C GLY A 222 -0.27 23.24 -12.82
N MET A 223 0.78 22.69 -12.19
CA MET A 223 1.25 21.31 -12.41
C MET A 223 1.25 20.53 -11.09
N PHE A 224 0.66 19.34 -11.07
CA PHE A 224 0.76 18.41 -9.94
C PHE A 224 2.06 17.61 -10.04
N ILE A 225 2.90 17.63 -9.00
CA ILE A 225 4.13 16.83 -8.94
C ILE A 225 4.02 15.79 -7.84
N ASN A 226 4.41 14.55 -8.15
CA ASN A 226 4.51 13.47 -7.19
C ASN A 226 5.70 12.55 -7.48
N THR A 227 6.03 11.64 -6.57
CA THR A 227 7.06 10.60 -6.75
C THR A 227 6.49 9.28 -7.29
N TRP A 228 5.16 9.15 -7.30
CA TRP A 228 4.42 8.03 -7.89
C TRP A 228 3.14 8.54 -8.57
N SER A 229 2.26 7.62 -9.00
CA SER A 229 1.05 7.94 -9.79
C SER A 229 0.30 9.17 -9.29
N VAL A 230 0.19 10.20 -10.14
CA VAL A 230 -0.59 11.39 -9.82
C VAL A 230 -2.09 11.06 -9.86
N ASP A 231 -2.54 10.34 -10.89
CA ASP A 231 -3.95 9.96 -11.02
C ASP A 231 -4.41 9.07 -9.86
N GLY A 232 -3.56 8.11 -9.43
CA GLY A 232 -3.81 7.27 -8.26
C GLY A 232 -3.91 8.12 -6.98
N PHE A 233 -2.90 8.95 -6.72
CA PHE A 233 -2.87 9.77 -5.50
C PHE A 233 -4.00 10.81 -5.44
N VAL A 234 -4.40 11.39 -6.57
CA VAL A 234 -5.56 12.29 -6.65
C VAL A 234 -6.86 11.52 -6.40
N SER A 235 -7.04 10.35 -7.00
CA SER A 235 -8.24 9.53 -6.83
C SER A 235 -8.41 9.10 -5.38
N GLU A 236 -7.37 8.52 -4.79
CA GLU A 236 -7.35 8.10 -3.38
C GLU A 236 -7.44 9.29 -2.42
N GLY A 237 -6.79 10.41 -2.75
CA GLY A 237 -6.86 11.65 -1.99
C GLY A 237 -8.24 12.30 -1.96
N LEU A 238 -9.06 12.09 -2.99
CA LEU A 238 -10.45 12.56 -3.11
C LEU A 238 -11.49 11.55 -2.61
N GLN A 239 -11.09 10.30 -2.34
CA GLN A 239 -11.92 9.37 -1.59
C GLN A 239 -12.09 9.84 -0.13
N PRO A 240 -13.12 9.35 0.58
CA PRO A 240 -13.28 9.61 2.00
C PRO A 240 -12.01 9.29 2.79
N ALA A 241 -11.67 10.14 3.76
CA ALA A 241 -10.66 9.80 4.76
C ALA A 241 -11.13 8.53 5.50
N GLU A 242 -10.29 7.51 5.61
CA GLU A 242 -10.73 6.17 6.02
C GLU A 242 -9.69 5.49 6.91
N LEU A 243 -10.17 4.76 7.92
CA LEU A 243 -9.32 4.15 8.93
C LEU A 243 -9.96 2.89 9.51
N GLY A 244 -9.11 1.89 9.77
CA GLY A 244 -9.42 0.81 10.70
C GLY A 244 -9.69 1.38 12.09
N TRP A 245 -10.78 0.95 12.73
CA TRP A 245 -11.30 1.55 13.94
C TRP A 245 -11.06 0.67 15.18
N GLY A 246 -10.16 1.11 16.05
CA GLY A 246 -9.73 0.33 17.21
C GLY A 246 -10.78 0.27 18.32
N THR A 247 -10.78 -0.82 19.08
CA THR A 247 -11.68 -0.99 20.24
C THR A 247 -11.36 -0.06 21.41
N HIS A 248 -10.18 0.58 21.40
CA HIS A 248 -9.78 1.51 22.44
C HIS A 248 -10.35 2.92 22.24
N GLU A 249 -10.82 3.25 21.03
CA GLU A 249 -11.28 4.58 20.68
C GLU A 249 -12.61 4.90 21.38
N SER A 250 -12.69 6.06 22.01
CA SER A 250 -13.86 6.51 22.77
C SER A 250 -14.62 7.66 22.10
N TRP A 251 -14.07 8.19 21.01
CA TRP A 251 -14.62 9.34 20.30
C TRP A 251 -14.34 9.24 18.81
N MET A 252 -15.30 9.64 17.98
CA MET A 252 -15.14 9.89 16.54
C MET A 252 -15.80 11.23 16.18
N PRO A 253 -15.37 11.92 15.10
CA PRO A 253 -15.98 13.19 14.70
C PRO A 253 -17.44 13.00 14.24
N ASP A 254 -18.24 14.07 14.32
CA ASP A 254 -19.67 14.04 13.95
C ASP A 254 -19.92 13.63 12.48
N ASN A 255 -18.93 13.83 11.61
CA ASN A 255 -18.97 13.43 10.21
C ASN A 255 -18.37 12.04 9.94
N ALA A 256 -17.97 11.29 10.97
CA ALA A 256 -17.60 9.89 10.85
C ALA A 256 -18.83 9.00 10.62
N ARG A 257 -18.65 7.94 9.84
CA ARG A 257 -19.68 6.95 9.53
C ARG A 257 -19.08 5.55 9.60
N SER A 258 -19.90 4.59 10.03
CA SER A 258 -19.60 3.17 9.98
C SER A 258 -20.19 2.53 8.72
N HIS A 259 -19.88 1.26 8.52
CA HIS A 259 -20.48 0.44 7.46
C HIS A 259 -21.53 -0.52 8.05
N ASP A 260 -22.65 -0.69 7.35
CA ASP A 260 -23.72 -1.61 7.76
C ASP A 260 -23.40 -3.09 7.48
N GLN A 261 -22.43 -3.35 6.60
CA GLN A 261 -22.05 -4.69 6.13
C GLN A 261 -20.53 -4.84 6.03
N GLY A 262 -20.04 -6.07 5.86
CA GLY A 262 -18.62 -6.41 5.68
C GLY A 262 -17.92 -6.84 6.98
N CYS A 263 -16.59 -6.78 7.00
CA CYS A 263 -15.76 -7.22 8.13
C CYS A 263 -15.95 -6.40 9.42
N GLY A 264 -16.52 -5.19 9.29
CA GLY A 264 -16.84 -4.27 10.39
C GLY A 264 -15.59 -3.66 11.03
N ALA A 265 -14.50 -3.54 10.28
CA ALA A 265 -13.19 -3.09 10.80
C ALA A 265 -12.90 -1.60 10.65
N ALA A 266 -13.68 -0.85 9.87
CA ALA A 266 -13.36 0.54 9.52
C ALA A 266 -14.49 1.53 9.79
N ILE A 267 -14.10 2.80 9.88
CA ILE A 267 -14.98 3.96 9.70
C ILE A 267 -14.42 4.83 8.56
N TYR A 268 -15.25 5.72 8.02
CA TYR A 268 -14.83 6.76 7.08
C TYR A 268 -15.38 8.12 7.50
N LEU A 269 -14.73 9.20 7.07
CA LEU A 269 -15.14 10.57 7.31
C LEU A 269 -15.76 11.16 6.05
N LEU A 270 -16.81 11.96 6.19
CA LEU A 270 -17.43 12.68 5.07
C LEU A 270 -16.59 13.89 4.63
N GLN A 271 -15.31 13.66 4.33
CA GLN A 271 -14.32 14.63 3.85
C GLN A 271 -13.17 13.90 3.12
N PRO A 272 -12.49 14.54 2.15
CA PRO A 272 -11.42 13.91 1.39
C PRO A 272 -10.17 13.63 2.24
N GLY A 273 -9.57 12.45 2.04
CA GLY A 273 -8.41 12.00 2.80
C GLY A 273 -7.18 12.90 2.67
N ALA A 274 -6.86 13.36 1.45
CA ALA A 274 -5.70 14.23 1.20
C ALA A 274 -5.88 15.68 1.69
N ASN A 275 -7.06 16.04 2.21
CA ASN A 275 -7.28 17.30 2.93
C ASN A 275 -7.63 17.08 4.42
N THR A 276 -7.40 15.86 4.92
CA THR A 276 -7.59 15.48 6.32
C THR A 276 -6.22 15.26 6.92
N ARG A 277 -5.87 16.02 7.96
CA ARG A 277 -4.55 15.94 8.60
C ARG A 277 -4.63 15.18 9.91
N VAL A 278 -3.60 14.39 10.17
CA VAL A 278 -3.36 13.68 11.43
C VAL A 278 -1.97 14.01 11.96
N ARG A 279 -1.82 14.04 13.29
CA ARG A 279 -0.52 14.13 13.96
C ARG A 279 0.11 12.74 13.99
N SER A 280 1.34 12.63 13.50
CA SER A 280 2.10 11.39 13.47
C SER A 280 3.58 11.67 13.67
N TRP A 281 4.41 10.64 13.52
CA TRP A 281 5.84 10.69 13.78
C TRP A 281 6.59 9.71 12.89
N CYS A 282 7.73 10.15 12.35
CA CYS A 282 8.72 9.29 11.69
C CYS A 282 10.12 9.58 12.25
N PRO A 283 11.08 8.64 12.19
CA PRO A 283 12.41 8.80 12.77
C PRO A 283 13.19 10.03 12.30
N THR A 284 13.14 10.34 11.01
CA THR A 284 13.94 11.43 10.42
C THR A 284 13.43 12.82 10.82
N PRO A 285 12.13 13.16 10.61
CA PRO A 285 11.61 14.49 10.98
C PRO A 285 11.19 14.60 12.44
N GLY A 286 10.94 13.49 13.13
CA GLY A 286 10.21 13.45 14.37
C GLY A 286 8.71 13.74 14.16
N PRO A 287 8.07 14.57 15.01
CA PRO A 287 6.64 14.90 14.88
C PRO A 287 6.32 15.59 13.55
N GLN A 288 5.26 15.15 12.88
CA GLN A 288 4.81 15.73 11.62
C GLN A 288 3.29 15.64 11.45
N TYR A 289 2.77 16.38 10.48
CA TYR A 289 1.45 16.07 9.92
C TYR A 289 1.58 15.02 8.82
N GLY A 290 0.64 14.09 8.82
CA GLY A 290 0.35 13.24 7.67
C GLY A 290 -1.06 13.50 7.17
N PHE A 291 -1.32 13.19 5.90
CA PHE A 291 -2.65 13.11 5.34
C PHE A 291 -3.28 11.75 5.67
N LEU A 292 -4.55 11.74 6.05
CA LEU A 292 -5.35 10.53 6.30
C LEU A 292 -5.98 10.07 4.99
N VAL A 293 -5.12 9.72 4.02
CA VAL A 293 -5.54 9.13 2.74
C VAL A 293 -6.02 7.71 3.00
N THR A 294 -7.12 7.33 2.36
CA THR A 294 -7.63 5.96 2.49
C THR A 294 -6.64 4.98 1.89
N HIS A 295 -6.50 3.81 2.51
CA HIS A 295 -5.58 2.78 2.04
C HIS A 295 -6.12 1.40 2.43
N ASN A 296 -5.91 0.38 1.58
CA ASN A 296 -6.44 -0.96 1.81
C ASN A 296 -5.96 -1.55 3.16
N GLU A 297 -4.69 -1.37 3.49
CA GLU A 297 -4.07 -1.90 4.70
C GLU A 297 -4.59 -1.25 5.98
N SER A 298 -5.12 -0.03 5.89
CA SER A 298 -5.83 0.60 7.01
C SER A 298 -6.99 -0.26 7.48
N ILE A 299 -7.66 -0.95 6.54
CA ILE A 299 -8.75 -1.88 6.82
C ILE A 299 -8.22 -3.29 7.03
N SER A 300 -7.32 -3.78 6.16
CA SER A 300 -6.88 -5.18 6.16
C SER A 300 -6.08 -5.53 7.42
N ILE A 301 -5.19 -4.65 7.90
CA ILE A 301 -4.42 -4.85 9.12
C ILE A 301 -5.35 -4.82 10.34
N ALA A 302 -6.24 -3.82 10.44
CA ALA A 302 -7.20 -3.75 11.55
C ALA A 302 -8.11 -5.00 11.59
N ASP A 303 -8.60 -5.44 10.43
CA ASP A 303 -9.33 -6.69 10.31
C ASP A 303 -8.46 -7.88 10.74
N PHE A 304 -7.27 -8.05 10.17
CA PHE A 304 -6.34 -9.15 10.46
C PHE A 304 -6.07 -9.34 11.95
N PHE A 305 -5.82 -8.24 12.67
CA PHE A 305 -5.54 -8.25 14.09
C PHE A 305 -6.80 -8.14 14.99
N THR A 306 -8.00 -8.35 14.44
CA THR A 306 -9.25 -8.40 15.22
C THR A 306 -9.38 -9.72 15.99
N LEU A 307 -9.66 -9.64 17.30
CA LEU A 307 -10.09 -10.77 18.12
C LEU A 307 -11.59 -10.73 18.38
N ARG A 308 -12.20 -11.92 18.37
CA ARG A 308 -13.61 -12.11 18.70
C ARG A 308 -13.77 -13.17 19.78
N GLU A 309 -14.61 -12.87 20.78
CA GLU A 309 -15.04 -13.82 21.80
C GLU A 309 -16.57 -13.87 21.79
N GLY A 310 -17.16 -15.06 21.64
CA GLY A 310 -18.62 -15.19 21.56
C GLY A 310 -19.28 -14.47 20.37
N GLY A 311 -18.50 -14.01 19.39
CA GLY A 311 -18.95 -13.22 18.25
C GLY A 311 -18.68 -11.71 18.37
N ASP A 312 -18.45 -11.23 19.60
CA ASP A 312 -18.18 -9.83 19.90
C ASP A 312 -16.72 -9.48 19.66
N VAL A 313 -16.45 -8.30 19.11
CA VAL A 313 -15.09 -7.79 18.92
C VAL A 313 -14.55 -7.32 20.27
N VAL A 314 -13.57 -8.06 20.82
CA VAL A 314 -12.95 -7.73 22.12
C VAL A 314 -11.63 -6.97 21.97
N TYR A 315 -11.02 -7.02 20.79
CA TYR A 315 -9.82 -6.28 20.48
C TYR A 315 -9.72 -6.01 18.98
N ARG A 316 -9.31 -4.79 18.64
CA ARG A 316 -8.89 -4.36 17.32
C ARG A 316 -7.99 -3.14 17.44
N PRO A 317 -6.89 -3.02 16.68
CA PRO A 317 -6.11 -1.79 16.62
C PRO A 317 -6.79 -0.75 15.73
N THR A 318 -6.64 0.54 16.06
CA THR A 318 -6.85 1.60 15.06
C THR A 318 -5.74 1.47 14.00
N CYS A 319 -6.05 1.62 12.73
CA CYS A 319 -5.03 1.58 11.68
C CYS A 319 -5.34 2.56 10.56
N HIS A 320 -4.42 3.48 10.26
CA HIS A 320 -4.58 4.36 9.11
C HIS A 320 -3.27 4.92 8.60
N TYR A 321 -3.33 5.47 7.39
CA TYR A 321 -2.20 6.18 6.81
C TYR A 321 -2.01 7.55 7.49
N ALA A 322 -0.77 7.92 7.70
CA ALA A 322 -0.34 9.25 8.10
C ALA A 322 0.74 9.72 7.13
N TYR A 323 0.31 10.05 5.92
CA TYR A 323 1.20 10.26 4.78
C TYR A 323 1.73 11.69 4.70
N HIS A 324 3.03 11.89 4.87
CA HIS A 324 3.67 13.13 4.42
C HIS A 324 4.38 12.87 3.08
N PRO A 325 3.76 13.22 1.94
CA PRO A 325 4.39 13.03 0.64
C PRO A 325 5.55 14.01 0.45
N ALA A 326 6.26 13.91 -0.67
CA ALA A 326 7.29 14.86 -1.05
C ALA A 326 6.78 16.31 -0.97
N ASN A 327 7.66 17.26 -0.67
CA ASN A 327 7.26 18.67 -0.48
C ASN A 327 6.48 19.22 -1.69
N ASP A 328 6.86 18.85 -2.91
CA ASP A 328 6.16 19.29 -4.12
C ASP A 328 4.76 18.67 -4.23
N ALA A 329 4.54 17.45 -3.72
CA ALA A 329 3.22 16.84 -3.65
C ALA A 329 2.35 17.49 -2.56
N VAL A 330 2.93 17.89 -1.42
CA VAL A 330 2.23 18.73 -0.42
C VAL A 330 1.75 20.04 -1.05
N LEU A 331 2.62 20.73 -1.80
CA LEU A 331 2.25 21.95 -2.52
C LEU A 331 1.20 21.68 -3.61
N SER A 332 1.26 20.53 -4.28
CA SER A 332 0.29 20.12 -5.30
C SER A 332 -1.10 19.89 -4.71
N MET A 333 -1.19 19.20 -3.57
CA MET A 333 -2.44 19.02 -2.84
C MET A 333 -2.98 20.36 -2.32
N HIS A 334 -2.12 21.23 -1.78
CA HIS A 334 -2.52 22.56 -1.34
C HIS A 334 -3.11 23.40 -2.47
N GLU A 335 -2.47 23.39 -3.65
CA GLU A 335 -2.97 24.09 -4.85
C GLU A 335 -4.30 23.50 -5.33
N MET A 336 -4.42 22.17 -5.43
CA MET A 336 -5.63 21.49 -5.88
C MET A 336 -6.84 21.78 -4.98
N PHE A 337 -6.68 21.62 -3.65
CA PHE A 337 -7.76 21.89 -2.70
C PHE A 337 -8.05 23.39 -2.57
N GLY A 338 -7.04 24.26 -2.72
CA GLY A 338 -7.23 25.71 -2.83
C GLY A 338 -8.09 26.12 -4.04
N ALA A 339 -8.03 25.33 -5.12
CA ALA A 339 -8.88 25.45 -6.31
C ALA A 339 -10.19 24.64 -6.21
N ALA A 340 -10.69 24.41 -4.99
CA ALA A 340 -11.91 23.66 -4.70
C ALA A 340 -11.92 22.22 -5.24
N GLY A 341 -10.75 21.57 -5.23
CA GLY A 341 -10.59 20.18 -5.70
C GLY A 341 -10.51 20.05 -7.22
N LYS A 342 -10.35 21.15 -7.96
CA LYS A 342 -10.05 21.09 -9.39
C LYS A 342 -8.59 20.64 -9.56
N VAL A 343 -8.41 19.47 -10.18
CA VAL A 343 -7.10 18.94 -10.57
C VAL A 343 -6.41 19.92 -11.54
N GLN A 344 -5.10 20.05 -11.38
CA GLN A 344 -4.22 20.81 -12.25
C GLN A 344 -4.33 20.36 -13.72
N GLU A 345 -3.98 21.26 -14.64
CA GLU A 345 -4.08 20.99 -16.09
C GLU A 345 -2.98 20.06 -16.61
N ASP A 346 -1.87 19.98 -15.86
CA ASP A 346 -0.73 19.15 -16.18
C ASP A 346 -0.21 18.46 -14.91
N TRP A 347 0.56 17.40 -15.08
CA TRP A 347 1.13 16.64 -13.98
C TRP A 347 2.44 15.97 -14.35
N LYS A 348 3.20 15.58 -13.32
CA LYS A 348 4.48 14.91 -13.49
C LYS A 348 4.81 13.98 -12.34
N ILE A 349 5.30 12.79 -12.68
CA ILE A 349 5.97 11.88 -11.76
C ILE A 349 7.47 12.15 -11.85
N LEU A 350 8.13 12.40 -10.71
CA LEU A 350 9.56 12.68 -10.67
C LEU A 350 10.38 11.45 -11.04
N ASP A 351 11.16 11.56 -12.12
CA ASP A 351 12.12 10.54 -12.52
C ASP A 351 13.34 10.51 -11.59
N GLU A 352 14.01 9.36 -11.50
CA GLU A 352 15.18 9.20 -10.64
C GLU A 352 16.31 10.19 -10.97
N HIS A 353 16.42 10.67 -12.21
CA HIS A 353 17.45 11.63 -12.61
C HIS A 353 17.08 13.09 -12.29
N GLU A 354 15.82 13.35 -11.96
CA GLU A 354 15.30 14.69 -11.66
C GLU A 354 15.33 14.99 -10.17
N ILE A 355 15.36 13.96 -9.34
CA ILE A 355 15.48 14.04 -7.89
C ILE A 355 16.94 14.38 -7.53
N VAL A 356 17.18 15.39 -6.71
CA VAL A 356 18.56 15.80 -6.34
C VAL A 356 19.10 15.01 -5.16
N ASP A 357 18.25 14.70 -4.18
CA ASP A 357 18.51 13.89 -3.00
C ASP A 357 17.18 13.54 -2.34
N GLY A 358 17.25 12.80 -1.23
CA GLY A 358 16.12 12.46 -0.38
C GLY A 358 15.90 10.97 -0.26
N ALA A 359 14.96 10.61 0.59
CA ALA A 359 14.58 9.25 0.90
C ALA A 359 13.07 9.12 0.98
N ASP A 360 12.59 7.90 0.76
CA ASP A 360 11.25 7.49 1.14
C ASP A 360 11.33 6.74 2.47
N GLU A 361 11.00 7.43 3.58
CA GLU A 361 10.96 6.85 4.92
C GLU A 361 9.57 6.28 5.18
N LEU A 362 9.37 5.01 4.83
CA LEU A 362 8.10 4.29 4.95
C LEU A 362 8.21 3.19 6.01
N GLY A 363 7.35 3.28 7.03
CA GLY A 363 7.23 2.27 8.07
C GLY A 363 5.89 2.26 8.78
N VAL A 364 5.83 1.49 9.85
CA VAL A 364 4.66 1.36 10.72
C VAL A 364 4.98 1.86 12.12
N LEU A 365 4.17 2.79 12.63
CA LEU A 365 4.26 3.31 13.98
C LEU A 365 3.20 2.61 14.84
N LEU A 366 3.61 1.57 15.57
CA LEU A 366 2.76 0.90 16.55
C LEU A 366 2.78 1.74 17.84
N TYR A 367 1.62 1.97 18.46
CA TYR A 367 1.52 2.85 19.62
C TYR A 367 0.57 2.34 20.71
N GLY A 368 0.72 2.89 21.92
CA GLY A 368 -0.10 2.59 23.10
C GLY A 368 0.42 1.44 23.97
N HIS A 369 1.47 0.75 23.53
CA HIS A 369 2.13 -0.31 24.29
C HIS A 369 3.01 0.25 25.42
N ALA A 370 3.58 -0.63 26.25
CA ALA A 370 4.34 -0.23 27.46
C ALA A 370 5.57 0.66 27.21
N LYS A 371 6.12 0.63 25.99
CA LYS A 371 7.21 1.51 25.50
C LYS A 371 6.71 2.68 24.63
N ASN A 372 5.49 3.14 24.87
CA ASN A 372 4.78 4.21 24.16
C ASN A 372 4.55 3.95 22.66
N ALA A 373 5.53 4.24 21.81
CA ALA A 373 5.44 4.04 20.37
C ALA A 373 6.74 3.53 19.76
N TYR A 374 6.61 2.73 18.71
CA TYR A 374 7.69 2.09 17.99
C TYR A 374 7.45 2.17 16.48
N TRP A 375 8.33 2.88 15.79
CA TRP A 375 8.36 2.90 14.32
C TRP A 375 9.30 1.81 13.81
N TYR A 376 8.88 1.03 12.84
CA TYR A 376 9.75 0.08 12.12
C TYR A 376 9.51 0.20 10.62
N GLY A 377 10.59 0.34 9.85
CA GLY A 377 10.46 0.53 8.41
C GLY A 377 11.76 0.79 7.66
N SER A 378 11.61 1.14 6.39
CA SER A 378 12.65 1.45 5.42
C SER A 378 12.98 2.94 5.42
N GLN A 379 14.26 3.28 5.22
CA GLN A 379 14.75 4.65 5.02
C GLN A 379 15.51 4.74 3.68
N LEU A 380 14.94 4.16 2.62
CA LEU A 380 15.60 3.99 1.33
C LEU A 380 15.87 5.35 0.67
N THR A 381 17.14 5.62 0.37
CA THR A 381 17.58 6.86 -0.28
C THR A 381 17.53 6.74 -1.81
N ILE A 382 17.37 7.86 -2.50
CA ILE A 382 17.45 7.89 -3.97
C ILE A 382 18.84 7.48 -4.48
N GLU A 383 19.89 7.77 -3.72
CA GLU A 383 21.26 7.34 -4.05
C GLU A 383 21.39 5.81 -4.02
N GLU A 384 20.92 5.17 -2.95
CA GLU A 384 20.92 3.70 -2.87
C GLU A 384 20.03 3.08 -3.94
N THR A 385 18.86 3.68 -4.23
CA THR A 385 17.98 3.19 -5.30
C THR A 385 18.69 3.12 -6.63
N ARG A 386 19.37 4.20 -7.05
CA ARG A 386 20.13 4.24 -8.32
C ARG A 386 21.19 3.15 -8.42
N ASP A 387 21.84 2.83 -7.29
CA ASP A 387 22.84 1.76 -7.22
C ASP A 387 22.20 0.36 -7.29
N LEU A 388 20.97 0.22 -6.78
CA LEU A 388 20.28 -1.07 -6.63
C LEU A 388 19.47 -1.46 -7.86
N ALA A 389 18.66 -0.58 -8.43
CA ALA A 389 17.77 -0.88 -9.53
C ALA A 389 17.46 0.35 -10.41
N PRO A 390 17.46 0.21 -11.75
CA PRO A 390 17.23 1.33 -12.64
C PRO A 390 15.74 1.69 -12.78
N TYR A 391 15.47 2.83 -13.42
CA TYR A 391 14.16 3.25 -13.96
C TYR A 391 13.11 3.60 -12.91
N GLN A 392 13.53 3.87 -11.68
CA GLN A 392 12.63 4.14 -10.57
C GLN A 392 13.32 4.95 -9.47
N ASN A 393 12.53 5.74 -8.77
CA ASN A 393 12.96 6.45 -7.58
C ASN A 393 12.75 5.59 -6.31
N ALA A 394 13.02 6.14 -5.11
CA ALA A 394 12.96 5.37 -3.86
C ALA A 394 11.55 4.80 -3.59
N THR A 395 10.51 5.62 -3.80
CA THR A 395 9.11 5.19 -3.73
C THR A 395 8.83 4.01 -4.66
N GLY A 396 9.26 4.13 -5.92
CA GLY A 396 9.09 3.07 -6.92
C GLY A 396 9.78 1.76 -6.53
N LEU A 397 11.00 1.80 -5.98
CA LEU A 397 11.75 0.60 -5.61
C LEU A 397 11.16 -0.12 -4.39
N GLN A 398 10.60 0.60 -3.41
CA GLN A 398 9.88 -0.02 -2.30
C GLN A 398 8.67 -0.82 -2.81
N VAL A 399 7.91 -0.26 -3.77
CA VAL A 399 6.74 -0.92 -4.36
C VAL A 399 7.14 -2.10 -5.25
N SER A 400 8.05 -1.89 -6.21
CA SER A 400 8.43 -2.93 -7.18
C SER A 400 9.13 -4.13 -6.51
N SER A 401 9.90 -3.89 -5.44
CA SER A 401 10.51 -4.96 -4.65
C SER A 401 9.49 -5.75 -3.82
N ALA A 402 8.39 -5.11 -3.37
CA ALA A 402 7.29 -5.83 -2.73
C ALA A 402 6.53 -6.71 -3.72
N VAL A 403 6.28 -6.20 -4.93
CA VAL A 403 5.68 -6.98 -6.02
C VAL A 403 6.56 -8.20 -6.32
N LEU A 404 7.88 -8.02 -6.43
CA LEU A 404 8.85 -9.12 -6.55
C LEU A 404 8.67 -10.15 -5.43
N ALA A 405 8.63 -9.72 -4.17
CA ALA A 405 8.44 -10.62 -3.03
C ALA A 405 7.09 -11.37 -3.09
N GLY A 406 6.01 -10.68 -3.49
CA GLY A 406 4.71 -11.28 -3.74
C GLY A 406 4.73 -12.33 -4.84
N MET A 407 5.46 -12.07 -5.93
CA MET A 407 5.65 -13.03 -7.01
C MET A 407 6.41 -14.27 -6.58
N VAL A 408 7.51 -14.11 -5.83
CA VAL A 408 8.26 -15.23 -5.25
C VAL A 408 7.37 -16.07 -4.36
N TRP A 409 6.63 -15.42 -3.45
CA TRP A 409 5.73 -16.12 -2.54
C TRP A 409 4.61 -16.86 -3.28
N ALA A 410 4.03 -16.27 -4.32
CA ALA A 410 2.99 -16.91 -5.14
C ALA A 410 3.51 -18.13 -5.91
N LEU A 411 4.76 -18.12 -6.37
CA LEU A 411 5.39 -19.28 -7.01
C LEU A 411 5.68 -20.40 -6.01
N GLU A 412 6.08 -20.05 -4.79
CA GLU A 412 6.33 -21.00 -3.70
C GLU A 412 5.03 -21.56 -3.10
N ASN A 413 3.94 -20.79 -3.18
CA ASN A 413 2.62 -21.13 -2.65
C ASN A 413 1.55 -21.01 -3.74
N PRO A 414 1.58 -21.86 -4.79
CA PRO A 414 0.80 -21.66 -6.02
C PRO A 414 -0.72 -21.87 -5.92
N GLU A 415 -1.22 -22.44 -4.83
CA GLU A 415 -2.62 -22.85 -4.65
C GLU A 415 -3.26 -22.27 -3.37
N ALA A 416 -2.74 -21.14 -2.87
CA ALA A 416 -3.17 -20.50 -1.63
C ALA A 416 -4.53 -19.77 -1.75
N GLY A 417 -5.06 -19.62 -2.95
CA GLY A 417 -6.28 -18.87 -3.19
C GLY A 417 -6.06 -17.36 -3.31
N ILE A 418 -7.09 -16.57 -3.03
CA ILE A 418 -6.96 -15.12 -2.90
C ILE A 418 -6.38 -14.81 -1.52
N VAL A 419 -5.23 -14.13 -1.48
CA VAL A 419 -4.53 -13.76 -0.25
C VAL A 419 -4.21 -12.28 -0.25
N GLU A 420 -4.28 -11.67 0.93
CA GLU A 420 -3.75 -10.32 1.18
C GLU A 420 -2.33 -10.43 1.78
N ALA A 421 -1.56 -9.34 1.78
CA ALA A 421 -0.20 -9.32 2.33
C ALA A 421 -0.13 -9.74 3.81
N ASP A 422 -1.20 -9.49 4.58
CA ASP A 422 -1.33 -9.90 5.98
C ASP A 422 -1.31 -11.42 6.18
N GLU A 423 -1.68 -12.19 5.17
CA GLU A 423 -1.78 -13.67 5.25
C GLU A 423 -0.51 -14.38 4.79
N MET A 424 0.42 -13.65 4.20
CA MET A 424 1.67 -14.20 3.67
C MET A 424 2.70 -14.43 4.77
N ASP A 425 3.69 -15.28 4.46
CA ASP A 425 4.88 -15.46 5.29
C ASP A 425 5.75 -14.20 5.18
N TYR A 426 5.63 -13.34 6.19
CA TYR A 426 6.31 -12.05 6.23
C TYR A 426 7.82 -12.20 6.29
N ARG A 427 8.36 -13.28 6.90
CA ARG A 427 9.80 -13.50 6.97
C ARG A 427 10.34 -13.79 5.58
N ARG A 428 9.65 -14.66 4.83
CA ARG A 428 10.02 -14.98 3.46
C ARG A 428 9.92 -13.77 2.54
N CYS A 429 8.83 -13.01 2.64
CA CYS A 429 8.66 -11.81 1.81
C CYS A 429 9.72 -10.74 2.11
N LEU A 430 10.00 -10.47 3.40
CA LEU A 430 11.06 -9.55 3.79
C LEU A 430 12.46 -10.08 3.45
N GLU A 431 12.70 -11.39 3.44
CA GLU A 431 13.99 -11.96 2.98
C GLU A 431 14.27 -11.59 1.52
N VAL A 432 13.24 -11.69 0.66
CA VAL A 432 13.32 -11.31 -0.75
C VAL A 432 13.45 -9.80 -0.92
N GLN A 433 12.67 -9.03 -0.16
CA GLN A 433 12.55 -7.59 -0.37
C GLN A 433 13.71 -6.78 0.26
N ARG A 434 14.23 -7.20 1.42
CA ARG A 434 15.21 -6.44 2.23
C ARG A 434 16.44 -5.92 1.46
N PRO A 435 17.01 -6.62 0.47
CA PRO A 435 18.09 -6.08 -0.35
C PRO A 435 17.76 -4.76 -1.09
N TYR A 436 16.48 -4.41 -1.21
CA TYR A 436 15.98 -3.25 -1.95
C TYR A 436 15.45 -2.12 -1.06
N LEU A 437 15.56 -2.23 0.27
CA LEU A 437 14.91 -1.33 1.21
C LEU A 437 15.86 -0.36 1.92
N GLY A 438 17.13 -0.31 1.52
CA GLY A 438 18.14 0.48 2.22
C GLY A 438 18.20 0.09 3.71
N PRO A 439 18.42 1.06 4.62
CA PRO A 439 18.31 0.81 6.05
C PRO A 439 16.88 0.42 6.46
N VAL A 440 16.72 -0.76 7.07
CA VAL A 440 15.47 -1.18 7.72
C VAL A 440 15.70 -1.29 9.21
N LYS A 441 15.07 -0.42 10.00
CA LYS A 441 15.38 -0.23 11.44
C LYS A 441 14.13 0.07 12.25
N GLY A 442 14.23 -0.21 13.55
CA GLY A 442 13.24 0.12 14.56
C GLY A 442 13.65 1.25 15.48
N TYR A 443 12.72 2.13 15.83
CA TYR A 443 12.95 3.32 16.68
C TYR A 443 11.81 3.47 17.67
N TYR A 444 12.14 3.46 18.97
CA TYR A 444 11.21 3.89 20.01
C TYR A 444 11.19 5.41 20.13
N THR A 445 10.05 5.95 20.52
CA THR A 445 9.90 7.37 20.84
C THR A 445 8.97 7.54 22.04
N ASP A 446 9.26 8.53 22.88
CA ASP A 446 8.36 8.99 23.93
C ASP A 446 7.31 9.99 23.40
N TRP A 447 7.39 10.35 22.12
CA TRP A 447 6.45 11.29 21.50
C TRP A 447 5.02 10.79 21.57
N THR A 448 4.10 11.71 21.86
CA THR A 448 2.65 11.46 21.75
C THR A 448 1.97 12.58 20.96
N PRO A 449 0.74 12.34 20.45
CA PRO A 449 -0.06 13.40 19.84
C PRO A 449 -0.36 14.59 20.76
N LEU A 450 -0.14 14.47 22.08
CA LEU A 450 -0.34 15.52 23.08
C LEU A 450 0.93 16.29 23.45
N ASP A 451 2.08 15.95 22.87
CA ASP A 451 3.32 16.68 23.15
C ASP A 451 3.13 18.18 22.82
N ASP A 452 3.51 19.03 23.77
CA ASP A 452 3.32 20.49 23.74
C ASP A 452 1.85 20.95 23.58
N ARG A 453 0.88 20.12 24.01
CA ARG A 453 -0.57 20.45 23.99
C ARG A 453 -1.21 20.31 25.39
N PRO A 454 -2.21 21.16 25.72
CA PRO A 454 -2.76 22.23 24.89
C PRO A 454 -1.83 23.44 24.79
N GLY A 455 -1.91 24.17 23.67
CA GLY A 455 -1.13 25.37 23.43
C GLY A 455 -1.82 26.66 23.94
N PHE A 456 -1.79 27.72 23.12
CA PHE A 456 -2.40 29.01 23.45
C PHE A 456 -3.94 29.04 23.37
N PHE A 457 -4.55 28.03 22.75
CA PHE A 457 -5.99 27.94 22.54
C PHE A 457 -6.52 26.69 23.23
N ALA A 458 -7.78 26.73 23.65
CA ALA A 458 -8.44 25.53 24.17
C ALA A 458 -8.59 24.50 23.05
N GLU A 459 -8.30 23.24 23.37
CA GLU A 459 -8.40 22.11 22.45
C GLU A 459 -9.30 21.03 23.05
N ASP A 460 -10.10 20.36 22.22
CA ASP A 460 -10.83 19.15 22.62
C ASP A 460 -9.86 17.95 22.59
N ILE A 461 -9.23 17.67 23.73
CA ILE A 461 -8.24 16.60 23.88
C ILE A 461 -8.63 15.65 25.01
N ASP A 462 -8.14 14.42 24.91
CA ASP A 462 -8.24 13.41 25.96
C ASP A 462 -6.86 13.19 26.59
N GLU A 463 -6.61 13.83 27.74
CA GLU A 463 -5.36 13.69 28.50
C GLU A 463 -5.20 12.31 29.16
N SER A 464 -6.28 11.53 29.28
CA SER A 464 -6.23 10.20 29.92
C SER A 464 -5.65 9.13 28.99
N ASP A 465 -5.69 9.38 27.68
CA ASP A 465 -5.13 8.50 26.66
C ASP A 465 -4.60 9.32 25.46
N PRO A 466 -3.27 9.59 25.43
CA PRO A 466 -2.67 10.44 24.40
C PRO A 466 -2.90 9.97 22.96
N TRP A 467 -3.12 8.66 22.78
CA TRP A 467 -3.23 8.00 21.47
C TRP A 467 -4.67 7.88 20.94
N GLN A 468 -5.66 8.48 21.61
CA GLN A 468 -7.02 8.56 21.06
C GLN A 468 -7.02 9.31 19.72
N PHE A 469 -7.87 8.87 18.79
CA PHE A 469 -8.07 9.54 17.51
C PHE A 469 -8.50 11.01 17.69
N ARG A 470 -9.18 11.32 18.80
CA ARG A 470 -9.49 12.70 19.23
C ARG A 470 -8.27 13.62 19.29
N ASN A 471 -7.14 13.08 19.72
CA ASN A 471 -5.87 13.81 19.85
C ASN A 471 -5.07 13.79 18.54
N ILE A 472 -5.16 12.69 17.79
CA ILE A 472 -4.45 12.48 16.52
C ILE A 472 -5.01 13.38 15.42
N LEU A 473 -6.34 13.42 15.25
CA LEU A 473 -7.01 14.21 14.22
C LEU A 473 -6.78 15.71 14.44
N VAL A 474 -6.42 16.43 13.38
CA VAL A 474 -6.24 17.89 13.41
C VAL A 474 -7.60 18.56 13.25
N ARG A 475 -8.01 19.37 14.24
CA ARG A 475 -9.32 20.00 14.34
C ARG A 475 -9.23 21.42 14.86
#